data_AF-A0A1E5XQ22-F1
#
_entry.id   AF-A0A1E5XQ22-F1
#
_cell.length_a   1.000
_cell.length_b   1.000
_cell.length_c   1.000
_cell.angle_alpha   90.00
_cell.angle_beta   90.00
_cell.angle_gamma   90.00
#
_symmetry.space_group_name_H-M   'P 1'
#
loop_
_entity.id
_entity.type
_entity.pdbx_description
1 polymer ?
#
loop_
_entity_poly.entity_id
_entity_poly.type
_entity_poly.pdbx_seq_one_letter_code
_entity_poly.pdbx_strand_id
1 'polypeptide(L)'
;MGWEALGLWGNDAVRVERLTGGVANDIWSVRIGGQLAVARLGKRGDADLAWEAELLLHLDRNGLTVPAPIPTTDGRLFVDGLVVMKYLEGGPPQSADDWRRVAVTLRELHRLTAGWPQRPGWRSSTDLLVADTGTRINLNAMPAEAVVRCRAAWARLAGRPMSAVHGDPNPGNVRMTADRVALIDWDEAHVDVVDLDLDLPFNAAGYDSEAQNIVAQASAAWEAAVCWKDDYAVRRLAEVRPVGRVTG
;
A
#
# COMPACT_ATOMS: atom_id res chain seq x y z
N MET A 1 22.73 12.55 -8.29
CA MET A 1 21.87 13.70 -7.96
C MET A 1 20.68 13.15 -7.18
N GLY A 2 20.23 13.85 -6.13
CA GLY A 2 19.14 13.37 -5.26
C GLY A 2 18.29 14.57 -4.86
N TRP A 3 18.56 15.15 -3.69
CA TRP A 3 17.86 16.36 -3.25
C TRP A 3 18.14 17.62 -4.07
N GLU A 4 19.25 17.65 -4.82
CA GLU A 4 19.56 18.74 -5.76
C GLU A 4 18.47 18.90 -6.84
N ALA A 5 17.77 17.80 -7.19
CA ALA A 5 16.68 17.82 -8.16
C ALA A 5 15.43 18.57 -7.67
N LEU A 6 15.32 18.88 -6.37
CA LEU A 6 14.17 19.61 -5.81
C LEU A 6 13.96 20.98 -6.50
N GLY A 7 15.03 21.63 -6.95
CA GLY A 7 14.95 22.90 -7.67
C GLY A 7 14.13 22.83 -8.97
N LEU A 8 13.90 21.63 -9.53
CA LEU A 8 13.06 21.44 -10.72
C LEU A 8 11.57 21.68 -10.45
N TRP A 9 11.15 21.69 -9.18
CA TRP A 9 9.79 22.05 -8.75
C TRP A 9 9.58 23.56 -8.58
N GLY A 10 10.65 24.35 -8.70
CA GLY A 10 10.62 25.80 -8.58
C GLY A 10 11.85 26.33 -7.87
N ASN A 11 12.26 27.56 -8.20
CA ASN A 11 13.41 28.21 -7.58
C ASN A 11 13.20 28.49 -6.07
N ASP A 12 11.95 28.49 -5.62
CA ASP A 12 11.54 28.64 -4.23
C ASP A 12 11.31 27.30 -3.50
N ALA A 13 11.54 26.18 -4.18
CA ALA A 13 11.38 24.85 -3.61
C ALA A 13 12.45 24.58 -2.55
N VAL A 14 12.02 24.47 -1.29
CA VAL A 14 12.94 24.30 -0.14
C VAL A 14 12.50 23.19 0.79
N ARG A 15 13.48 22.47 1.33
CA ARG A 15 13.26 21.52 2.43
C ARG A 15 12.98 22.28 3.72
N VAL A 16 11.99 21.84 4.48
CA VAL A 16 11.56 22.47 5.74
C VAL A 16 11.97 21.58 6.92
N GLU A 17 11.37 20.41 7.04
CA GLU A 17 11.61 19.50 8.16
C GLU A 17 11.68 18.05 7.65
N ARG A 18 12.58 17.26 8.24
CA ARG A 18 12.63 15.83 7.95
C ARG A 18 11.50 15.13 8.67
N LEU A 19 10.69 14.39 7.93
CA LEU A 19 9.57 13.63 8.50
C LEU A 19 10.07 12.26 8.96
N THR A 20 9.61 11.85 10.14
CA THR A 20 9.86 10.51 10.68
C THR A 20 8.72 9.58 10.26
N GLY A 21 9.04 8.33 9.86
CA GLY A 21 8.03 7.32 9.50
C GLY A 21 8.37 6.47 8.27
N GLY A 22 9.17 6.97 7.33
CA GLY A 22 9.61 6.17 6.18
C GLY A 22 10.83 5.32 6.50
N VAL A 23 10.70 4.00 6.60
CA VAL A 23 11.84 3.09 6.84
C VAL A 23 12.74 2.98 5.60
N ALA A 24 12.16 3.11 4.40
CA ALA A 24 12.84 2.89 3.13
C ALA A 24 13.21 4.18 2.36
N ASN A 25 12.61 5.33 2.71
CA ASN A 25 12.76 6.58 1.97
C ASN A 25 13.24 7.73 2.86
N ASP A 26 13.96 8.69 2.26
CA ASP A 26 14.21 9.96 2.92
C ASP A 26 13.04 10.91 2.63
N ILE A 27 12.27 11.24 3.66
CA ILE A 27 11.01 12.00 3.54
C ILE A 27 11.17 13.35 4.23
N TRP A 28 10.77 14.41 3.53
CA TRP A 28 10.81 15.78 4.03
C TRP A 28 9.49 16.48 3.76
N SER A 29 9.08 17.34 4.69
CA SER A 29 8.19 18.43 4.34
C SER A 29 8.98 19.46 3.53
N VAL A 30 8.37 19.96 2.47
CA VAL A 30 8.95 20.96 1.57
C VAL A 30 7.97 22.09 1.36
N ARG A 31 8.47 23.24 0.94
CA ARG A 31 7.64 24.37 0.52
C ARG A 31 7.88 24.65 -0.96
N ILE A 32 6.80 24.72 -1.74
CA ILE A 32 6.83 24.98 -3.19
C ILE A 32 5.69 25.94 -3.50
N GLY A 33 5.97 27.06 -4.17
CA GLY A 33 4.97 28.11 -4.42
C GLY A 33 4.35 28.66 -3.13
N GLY A 34 5.09 28.67 -2.02
CA GLY A 34 4.59 29.03 -0.70
C GLY A 34 3.69 27.99 -0.01
N GLN A 35 3.37 26.87 -0.65
CA GLN A 35 2.51 25.82 -0.11
C GLN A 35 3.32 24.66 0.48
N LEU A 36 2.79 24.04 1.54
CA LEU A 36 3.39 22.85 2.16
C LEU A 36 3.13 21.61 1.29
N ALA A 37 4.17 20.83 1.06
CA ALA A 37 4.13 19.57 0.32
C ALA A 37 5.03 18.54 1.02
N VAL A 38 4.98 17.29 0.56
CA VAL A 38 5.87 16.21 1.02
C VAL A 38 6.74 15.78 -0.15
N ALA A 39 8.04 15.75 0.06
CA ALA A 39 8.99 15.21 -0.88
C ALA A 39 9.57 13.89 -0.37
N ARG A 40 9.68 12.92 -1.25
CA ARG A 40 10.14 11.58 -0.97
C ARG A 40 11.24 11.21 -1.95
N LEU A 41 12.42 10.94 -1.42
CA LEU A 41 13.55 10.43 -2.19
C LEU A 41 13.74 8.95 -1.88
N GLY A 42 13.61 8.12 -2.91
CA GLY A 42 13.75 6.67 -2.83
C GLY A 42 14.71 6.10 -3.87
N LYS A 43 14.87 4.78 -3.85
CA LYS A 43 15.70 4.02 -4.82
C LYS A 43 14.88 3.22 -5.83
N ARG A 44 13.56 3.42 -5.86
CA ARG A 44 12.66 2.71 -6.78
C ARG A 44 12.93 3.15 -8.21
N GLY A 45 12.80 2.21 -9.15
CA GLY A 45 13.05 2.48 -10.57
C GLY A 45 11.92 3.28 -11.23
N ASP A 46 12.22 3.90 -12.37
CA ASP A 46 11.28 4.81 -13.06
C ASP A 46 9.94 4.17 -13.42
N ALA A 47 9.92 2.91 -13.85
CA ALA A 47 8.68 2.21 -14.18
C ALA A 47 7.78 1.97 -12.95
N ASP A 48 8.38 1.76 -11.78
CA ASP A 48 7.68 1.61 -10.51
C ASP A 48 7.10 2.98 -10.07
N LEU A 49 7.92 4.03 -10.11
CA LEU A 49 7.48 5.41 -9.80
C LEU A 49 6.39 5.90 -10.75
N ALA A 50 6.50 5.62 -12.04
CA ALA A 50 5.48 5.97 -13.03
C ALA A 50 4.15 5.29 -12.71
N TRP A 51 4.16 3.99 -12.40
CA TRP A 51 2.95 3.26 -12.04
C TRP A 51 2.25 3.87 -10.82
N GLU A 52 3.00 4.19 -9.75
CA GLU A 52 2.42 4.82 -8.55
C GLU A 52 1.89 6.23 -8.88
N ALA A 53 2.66 7.03 -9.60
CA ALA A 53 2.26 8.39 -9.94
C ALA A 53 1.00 8.43 -10.81
N GLU A 54 0.89 7.52 -11.78
CA GLU A 54 -0.31 7.36 -12.62
C GLU A 54 -1.53 6.94 -11.80
N LEU A 55 -1.36 5.98 -10.89
CA LEU A 55 -2.43 5.56 -9.98
C LEU A 55 -2.92 6.73 -9.14
N LEU A 56 -2.02 7.46 -8.48
CA LEU A 56 -2.38 8.59 -7.62
C LEU A 56 -3.07 9.71 -8.39
N LEU A 57 -2.59 10.04 -9.60
CA LEU A 57 -3.27 11.02 -10.46
C LEU A 57 -4.65 10.56 -10.90
N HIS A 58 -4.82 9.28 -11.22
CA HIS A 58 -6.13 8.71 -11.58
C HIS A 58 -7.11 8.81 -10.40
N LEU A 59 -6.68 8.46 -9.19
CA LEU A 59 -7.51 8.53 -7.99
C LEU A 59 -7.90 9.97 -7.63
N ASP A 60 -6.95 10.91 -7.66
CA ASP A 60 -7.18 12.35 -7.40
C ASP A 60 -8.20 12.93 -8.39
N ARG A 61 -8.06 12.61 -9.70
CA ARG A 61 -8.99 13.04 -10.75
C ARG A 61 -10.39 12.47 -10.58
N ASN A 62 -10.52 11.31 -9.93
CA ASN A 62 -11.80 10.67 -9.65
C ASN A 62 -12.32 10.95 -8.23
N GLY A 63 -11.75 11.95 -7.54
CA GLY A 63 -12.28 12.49 -6.29
C GLY A 63 -11.81 11.80 -5.02
N LEU A 64 -10.87 10.85 -5.10
CA LEU A 64 -10.24 10.28 -3.90
C LEU A 64 -9.19 11.24 -3.35
N THR A 65 -9.17 11.41 -2.03
CA THR A 65 -8.13 12.20 -1.37
C THR A 65 -6.87 11.35 -1.23
N VAL A 66 -5.88 11.61 -2.08
CA VAL A 66 -4.58 10.92 -2.12
C VAL A 66 -3.45 11.95 -2.22
N PRO A 67 -2.20 11.60 -1.90
CA PRO A 67 -1.06 12.51 -2.04
C PRO A 67 -0.68 12.65 -3.51
N ALA A 68 -1.51 13.32 -4.30
CA ALA A 68 -1.31 13.45 -5.74
C ALA A 68 0.06 14.10 -6.03
N PRO A 69 0.84 13.57 -7.00
CA PRO A 69 2.11 14.14 -7.39
C PRO A 69 1.95 15.59 -7.86
N ILE A 70 2.82 16.46 -7.35
CA ILE A 70 3.03 17.80 -7.88
C ILE A 70 4.08 17.63 -8.99
N PRO A 71 3.82 18.02 -10.24
CA PRO A 71 4.82 17.92 -11.30
C PRO A 71 5.94 18.97 -11.13
N THR A 72 7.11 18.68 -11.69
CA THR A 72 8.16 19.68 -11.95
C THR A 72 7.64 20.78 -12.87
N THR A 73 8.41 21.88 -12.95
CA THR A 73 8.14 22.99 -13.88
C THR A 73 8.07 22.57 -15.35
N ASP A 74 8.73 21.46 -15.72
CA ASP A 74 8.69 20.87 -17.06
C ASP A 74 7.72 19.68 -17.20
N GLY A 75 6.89 19.42 -16.18
CA GLY A 75 5.77 18.46 -16.25
C GLY A 75 6.09 17.02 -15.85
N ARG A 76 7.32 16.71 -15.44
CA ARG A 76 7.69 15.37 -14.93
C ARG A 76 7.12 15.14 -13.54
N LEU A 77 6.65 13.93 -13.27
CA LEU A 77 6.07 13.57 -11.96
C LEU A 77 7.13 13.15 -10.93
N PHE A 78 8.32 12.78 -11.39
CA PHE A 78 9.47 12.41 -10.57
C PHE A 78 10.78 12.64 -11.35
N VAL A 79 11.88 12.80 -10.62
CA VAL A 79 13.24 12.94 -11.18
C VAL A 79 14.25 12.28 -10.26
N ASP A 80 15.08 11.37 -10.77
CA ASP A 80 16.15 10.69 -10.01
C ASP A 80 15.66 10.07 -8.68
N GLY A 81 14.47 9.47 -8.68
CA GLY A 81 13.87 8.87 -7.48
C GLY A 81 13.19 9.85 -6.53
N LEU A 82 13.23 11.16 -6.82
CA LEU A 82 12.53 12.20 -6.07
C LEU A 82 11.11 12.38 -6.60
N VAL A 83 10.14 12.27 -5.70
CA VAL A 83 8.73 12.58 -5.95
C VAL A 83 8.30 13.67 -4.97
N VAL A 84 7.54 14.67 -5.45
CA VAL A 84 6.88 15.66 -4.60
C VAL A 84 5.38 15.45 -4.70
N MET A 85 4.70 15.44 -3.56
CA MET A 85 3.26 15.16 -3.47
C MET A 85 2.55 16.18 -2.58
N LYS A 86 1.25 16.34 -2.79
CA LYS A 86 0.38 17.16 -1.93
C LYS A 86 0.51 16.70 -0.46
N TYR A 87 0.67 17.66 0.44
CA TYR A 87 0.55 17.40 1.87
C TYR A 87 -0.93 17.17 2.23
N LEU A 88 -1.21 16.16 3.04
CA LEU A 88 -2.56 15.80 3.46
C LEU A 88 -2.71 15.93 4.98
N GLU A 89 -3.56 16.86 5.40
CA GLU A 89 -3.91 17.06 6.80
C GLU A 89 -4.88 15.99 7.30
N GLY A 90 -4.78 15.69 8.61
CA GLY A 90 -5.71 14.83 9.33
C GLY A 90 -4.99 14.00 10.39
N GLY A 91 -5.78 13.39 11.29
CA GLY A 91 -5.29 12.42 12.28
C GLY A 91 -5.52 10.97 11.84
N PRO A 92 -5.00 9.97 12.58
CA PRO A 92 -5.39 8.58 12.36
C PRO A 92 -6.87 8.34 12.68
N PRO A 93 -7.51 7.28 12.16
CA PRO A 93 -8.85 6.85 12.59
C PRO A 93 -8.86 6.55 14.09
N GLN A 94 -9.92 6.97 14.79
CA GLN A 94 -10.01 6.85 16.26
C GLN A 94 -11.17 5.97 16.73
N SER A 95 -12.13 5.67 15.85
CA SER A 95 -13.38 4.97 16.19
C SER A 95 -13.74 3.89 15.18
N ALA A 96 -14.68 3.01 15.55
CA ALA A 96 -15.23 2.03 14.61
C ALA A 96 -15.93 2.72 13.41
N ASP A 97 -16.56 3.88 13.62
CA ASP A 97 -17.20 4.65 12.56
C ASP A 97 -16.18 5.22 11.57
N ASP A 98 -15.02 5.66 12.06
CA ASP A 98 -13.90 6.09 11.23
C ASP A 98 -13.41 4.95 10.34
N TRP A 99 -13.20 3.76 10.91
CA TRP A 99 -12.79 2.60 10.13
C TRP A 99 -13.84 2.17 9.10
N ARG A 100 -15.14 2.34 9.37
CA ARG A 100 -16.17 2.13 8.35
C ARG A 100 -16.05 3.13 7.20
N ARG A 101 -15.73 4.40 7.47
CA ARG A 101 -15.43 5.39 6.42
C ARG A 101 -14.20 4.98 5.61
N VAL A 102 -13.15 4.47 6.25
CA VAL A 102 -11.96 3.91 5.56
C VAL A 102 -12.35 2.74 4.65
N ALA A 103 -13.18 1.82 5.12
CA ALA A 103 -13.67 0.70 4.30
C ALA A 103 -14.47 1.16 3.08
N VAL A 104 -15.28 2.21 3.20
CA VAL A 104 -15.98 2.83 2.04
C VAL A 104 -14.97 3.42 1.05
N THR A 105 -13.96 4.16 1.54
CA THR A 105 -12.92 4.74 0.67
C THR A 105 -12.11 3.69 -0.06
N LEU A 106 -11.74 2.58 0.59
CA LEU A 106 -11.00 1.48 -0.04
C LEU A 106 -11.83 0.76 -1.10
N ARG A 107 -13.13 0.54 -0.86
CA ARG A 107 -14.02 -0.02 -1.89
C ARG A 107 -14.13 0.88 -3.11
N GLU A 108 -14.14 2.19 -2.91
CA GLU A 108 -14.15 3.13 -4.03
C GLU A 108 -12.82 3.13 -4.79
N LEU A 109 -11.68 3.05 -4.10
CA LEU A 109 -10.37 2.79 -4.71
C LEU A 109 -10.43 1.55 -5.61
N HIS A 110 -10.92 0.43 -5.07
CA HIS A 110 -11.00 -0.84 -5.79
C HIS A 110 -11.92 -0.75 -7.02
N ARG A 111 -13.05 -0.04 -6.89
CA ARG A 111 -13.99 0.19 -8.00
C ARG A 111 -13.36 1.02 -9.12
N LEU A 112 -12.65 2.10 -8.77
CA LEU A 112 -12.01 3.01 -9.72
C LEU A 112 -10.83 2.39 -10.45
N THR A 113 -10.25 1.32 -9.89
CA THR A 113 -9.03 0.66 -10.38
C THR A 113 -9.28 -0.78 -10.81
N ALA A 114 -10.54 -1.13 -11.09
CA ALA A 114 -10.88 -2.41 -11.71
C ALA A 114 -10.16 -2.54 -13.06
N GLY A 115 -9.39 -3.61 -13.24
CA GLY A 115 -8.60 -3.84 -14.45
C GLY A 115 -7.32 -2.99 -14.58
N TRP A 116 -6.88 -2.34 -13.49
CA TRP A 116 -5.60 -1.62 -13.47
C TRP A 116 -4.42 -2.57 -13.78
N PRO A 117 -3.38 -2.14 -14.51
CA PRO A 117 -2.23 -2.98 -14.79
C PRO A 117 -1.45 -3.30 -13.50
N GLN A 118 -0.83 -4.48 -13.45
CA GLN A 118 0.04 -4.86 -12.33
C GLN A 118 1.26 -3.93 -12.24
N ARG A 119 1.67 -3.60 -11.01
CA ARG A 119 2.87 -2.81 -10.74
C ARG A 119 4.12 -3.60 -11.15
N PRO A 120 5.10 -2.99 -11.86
CA PRO A 120 6.27 -3.72 -12.34
C PRO A 120 6.99 -4.53 -11.24
N GLY A 121 7.20 -5.82 -11.49
CA GLY A 121 7.85 -6.76 -10.57
C GLY A 121 6.95 -7.35 -9.48
N TRP A 122 5.80 -6.73 -9.20
CA TRP A 122 4.88 -7.20 -8.18
C TRP A 122 4.11 -8.43 -8.64
N ARG A 123 3.67 -9.21 -7.67
CA ARG A 123 2.85 -10.41 -7.81
C ARG A 123 1.70 -10.31 -6.85
N SER A 124 0.51 -10.72 -7.28
CA SER A 124 -0.63 -10.88 -6.38
C SER A 124 -0.46 -12.11 -5.49
N SER A 125 -1.22 -12.18 -4.41
CA SER A 125 -1.39 -13.37 -3.58
C SER A 125 -1.78 -14.61 -4.39
N THR A 126 -2.57 -14.43 -5.46
CA THR A 126 -2.98 -15.48 -6.39
C THR A 126 -1.86 -15.91 -7.33
N ASP A 127 -0.99 -15.00 -7.80
CA ASP A 127 0.21 -15.35 -8.56
C ASP A 127 1.19 -16.19 -7.71
N LEU A 128 1.31 -15.85 -6.41
CA LEU A 128 2.18 -16.52 -5.44
C LEU A 128 1.72 -17.93 -5.05
N LEU A 129 0.56 -18.39 -5.55
CA LEU A 129 0.18 -19.80 -5.49
C LEU A 129 1.13 -20.69 -6.31
N VAL A 130 1.73 -20.14 -7.37
CA VAL A 130 2.65 -20.87 -8.27
C VAL A 130 4.03 -20.23 -8.35
N ALA A 131 4.13 -18.92 -8.15
CA ALA A 131 5.41 -18.23 -8.08
C ALA A 131 6.03 -18.33 -6.68
N ASP A 132 7.36 -18.32 -6.61
CA ASP A 132 8.09 -18.31 -5.33
C ASP A 132 8.60 -16.91 -4.94
N THR A 133 8.56 -15.94 -5.88
CA THR A 133 9.11 -14.60 -5.68
C THR A 133 8.25 -13.51 -6.33
N GLY A 134 8.21 -12.35 -5.71
CA GLY A 134 7.76 -11.06 -6.25
C GLY A 134 8.60 -9.93 -5.65
N THR A 135 8.35 -8.66 -6.02
CA THR A 135 9.19 -7.50 -5.61
C THR A 135 9.69 -7.53 -4.17
N ARG A 136 8.79 -7.74 -3.19
CA ARG A 136 9.14 -7.77 -1.75
C ARG A 136 9.09 -9.17 -1.14
N ILE A 137 8.45 -10.13 -1.81
CA ILE A 137 8.21 -11.47 -1.27
C ILE A 137 9.21 -12.46 -1.87
N ASN A 138 9.87 -13.22 -1.00
CA ASN A 138 10.68 -14.37 -1.37
C ASN A 138 10.29 -15.59 -0.54
N LEU A 139 9.39 -16.43 -1.06
CA LEU A 139 8.90 -17.63 -0.38
C LEU A 139 10.02 -18.66 -0.17
N ASN A 140 11.06 -18.66 -1.01
CA ASN A 140 12.22 -19.53 -0.83
C ASN A 140 13.05 -19.18 0.43
N ALA A 141 12.84 -17.99 1.01
CA ALA A 141 13.46 -17.61 2.27
C ALA A 141 12.66 -18.08 3.51
N MET A 142 11.43 -18.56 3.31
CA MET A 142 10.53 -19.03 4.37
C MET A 142 10.66 -20.55 4.58
N PRO A 143 10.38 -21.08 5.78
CA PRO A 143 10.23 -22.51 6.00
C PRO A 143 9.17 -23.09 5.06
N ALA A 144 9.44 -24.27 4.48
CA ALA A 144 8.52 -24.89 3.52
C ALA A 144 7.09 -25.06 4.07
N GLU A 145 6.97 -25.37 5.38
CA GLU A 145 5.67 -25.46 6.06
C GLU A 145 4.92 -24.13 6.09
N ALA A 146 5.64 -23.02 6.31
CA ALA A 146 5.06 -21.69 6.28
C ALA A 146 4.56 -21.32 4.87
N VAL A 147 5.33 -21.65 3.83
CA VAL A 147 4.92 -21.43 2.44
C VAL A 147 3.63 -22.18 2.10
N VAL A 148 3.52 -23.44 2.53
CA VAL A 148 2.31 -24.24 2.34
C VAL A 148 1.09 -23.60 3.03
N ARG A 149 1.27 -23.08 4.25
CA ARG A 149 0.20 -22.35 4.97
C ARG A 149 -0.22 -21.07 4.27
N CYS A 150 0.73 -20.25 3.83
CA CYS A 150 0.43 -19.01 3.11
C CYS A 150 -0.34 -19.31 1.81
N ARG A 151 0.13 -20.28 1.00
CA ARG A 151 -0.56 -20.69 -0.23
C ARG A 151 -1.96 -21.25 0.04
N ALA A 152 -2.13 -22.03 1.10
CA ALA A 152 -3.45 -22.53 1.49
C ALA A 152 -4.42 -21.41 1.89
N ALA A 153 -3.94 -20.36 2.55
CA ALA A 153 -4.74 -19.19 2.88
C ALA A 153 -5.14 -18.40 1.61
N TRP A 154 -4.18 -18.10 0.74
CA TRP A 154 -4.44 -17.36 -0.51
C TRP A 154 -5.30 -18.14 -1.50
N ALA A 155 -5.23 -19.47 -1.53
CA ALA A 155 -6.07 -20.30 -2.41
C ALA A 155 -7.57 -20.11 -2.14
N ARG A 156 -7.95 -19.72 -0.91
CA ARG A 156 -9.36 -19.43 -0.53
C ARG A 156 -9.87 -18.11 -1.11
N LEU A 157 -9.00 -17.31 -1.73
CA LEU A 157 -9.35 -16.08 -2.45
C LEU A 157 -9.64 -16.32 -3.94
N ALA A 158 -9.59 -17.57 -4.42
CA ALA A 158 -9.83 -17.88 -5.82
C ALA A 158 -11.18 -17.33 -6.32
N GLY A 159 -11.16 -16.65 -7.48
CA GLY A 159 -12.34 -16.07 -8.11
C GLY A 159 -12.83 -14.75 -7.50
N ARG A 160 -12.18 -14.23 -6.45
CA ARG A 160 -12.52 -12.92 -5.88
C ARG A 160 -11.99 -11.77 -6.76
N PRO A 161 -12.63 -10.59 -6.73
CA PRO A 161 -12.23 -9.45 -7.56
C PRO A 161 -10.79 -9.00 -7.28
N MET A 162 -10.12 -8.52 -8.34
CA MET A 162 -8.79 -7.92 -8.25
C MET A 162 -8.79 -6.49 -8.80
N SER A 163 -8.10 -5.61 -8.08
CA SER A 163 -7.92 -4.20 -8.42
C SER A 163 -6.60 -3.70 -7.82
N ALA A 164 -6.24 -2.43 -8.04
CA ALA A 164 -5.16 -1.84 -7.26
C ALA A 164 -5.57 -1.77 -5.78
N VAL A 165 -4.75 -2.36 -4.90
CA VAL A 165 -4.87 -2.30 -3.45
C VAL A 165 -3.89 -1.26 -2.89
N HIS A 166 -4.23 -0.66 -1.75
CA HIS A 166 -3.30 0.18 -0.98
C HIS A 166 -2.15 -0.67 -0.44
N GLY A 167 -2.45 -1.89 0.02
CA GLY A 167 -1.48 -2.88 0.49
C GLY A 167 -1.05 -2.73 1.95
N ASP A 168 -1.34 -1.59 2.57
CA ASP A 168 -1.05 -1.31 3.99
C ASP A 168 -1.94 -0.20 4.61
N PRO A 169 -3.28 -0.38 4.68
CA PRO A 169 -4.21 0.62 5.22
C PRO A 169 -4.22 0.68 6.76
N ASN A 170 -3.05 0.85 7.39
CA ASN A 170 -2.89 0.94 8.84
C ASN A 170 -3.19 2.37 9.37
N PRO A 171 -3.37 2.59 10.69
CA PRO A 171 -3.71 3.91 11.24
C PRO A 171 -2.70 5.02 10.89
N GLY A 172 -1.42 4.67 10.74
CA GLY A 172 -0.35 5.58 10.35
C GLY A 172 -0.47 6.08 8.92
N ASN A 173 -1.10 5.31 8.03
CA ASN A 173 -1.26 5.59 6.61
C ASN A 173 -2.63 6.20 6.25
N VAL A 174 -3.48 6.40 7.25
CA VAL A 174 -4.77 7.08 7.09
C VAL A 174 -4.71 8.48 7.69
N ARG A 175 -5.25 9.47 6.97
CA ARG A 175 -5.45 10.84 7.46
C ARG A 175 -6.91 11.20 7.40
N MET A 176 -7.49 11.46 8.56
CA MET A 176 -8.91 11.70 8.75
C MET A 176 -9.16 13.12 9.22
N THR A 177 -10.20 13.69 8.65
CA THR A 177 -10.90 14.87 9.15
C THR A 177 -12.40 14.55 9.25
N ALA A 178 -13.20 15.53 9.67
CA ALA A 178 -14.65 15.37 9.73
C ALA A 178 -15.27 15.04 8.35
N ASP A 179 -14.70 15.59 7.28
CA ASP A 179 -15.24 15.54 5.92
C ASP A 179 -14.59 14.50 5.00
N ARG A 180 -13.32 14.11 5.25
CA ARG A 180 -12.58 13.24 4.32
C ARG A 180 -11.76 12.14 5.00
N VAL A 181 -11.48 11.11 4.20
CA VAL A 181 -10.49 10.07 4.46
C VAL A 181 -9.43 10.17 3.38
N ALA A 182 -8.18 10.34 3.78
CA ALA A 182 -7.03 10.35 2.90
C ALA A 182 -6.16 9.11 3.14
N LEU A 183 -5.67 8.52 2.07
CA LEU A 183 -4.75 7.38 2.09
C LEU A 183 -3.37 7.86 1.65
N ILE A 184 -2.36 7.68 2.49
CA ILE A 184 -0.97 8.07 2.23
C ILE A 184 -0.06 6.83 2.28
N ASP A 185 1.18 7.00 1.81
CA ASP A 185 2.18 5.94 1.78
C ASP A 185 1.77 4.72 0.95
N TRP A 186 1.83 4.91 -0.38
CA TRP A 186 1.43 3.92 -1.37
C TRP A 186 2.57 2.96 -1.75
N ASP A 187 3.57 2.81 -0.89
CA ASP A 187 4.76 2.02 -1.18
C ASP A 187 4.50 0.52 -1.33
N GLU A 188 3.44 0.02 -0.67
CA GLU A 188 2.97 -1.36 -0.73
C GLU A 188 1.87 -1.55 -1.78
N ALA A 189 1.46 -0.50 -2.50
CA ALA A 189 0.36 -0.59 -3.46
C ALA A 189 0.73 -1.44 -4.67
N HIS A 190 -0.18 -2.31 -5.10
CA HIS A 190 -0.03 -3.20 -6.26
C HIS A 190 -1.41 -3.73 -6.66
N VAL A 191 -1.50 -4.58 -7.68
CA VAL A 191 -2.77 -5.24 -8.01
C VAL A 191 -2.86 -6.58 -7.29
N ASP A 192 -3.93 -6.77 -6.50
CA ASP A 192 -4.22 -8.02 -5.80
C ASP A 192 -5.73 -8.18 -5.57
N VAL A 193 -6.11 -9.24 -4.86
CA VAL A 193 -7.46 -9.47 -4.37
C VAL A 193 -7.83 -8.38 -3.38
N VAL A 194 -8.92 -7.68 -3.67
CA VAL A 194 -9.38 -6.47 -2.96
C VAL A 194 -9.60 -6.69 -1.47
N ASP A 195 -9.88 -7.92 -1.07
CA ASP A 195 -10.15 -8.25 0.32
C ASP A 195 -8.95 -8.09 1.23
N LEU A 196 -7.72 -8.17 0.70
CA LEU A 196 -6.49 -7.97 1.47
C LEU A 196 -6.39 -6.55 2.05
N ASP A 197 -7.03 -5.57 1.42
CA ASP A 197 -7.15 -4.20 1.96
C ASP A 197 -8.28 -4.07 2.98
N LEU A 198 -9.18 -5.05 3.09
CA LEU A 198 -10.42 -4.95 3.84
C LEU A 198 -10.40 -5.74 5.15
N ASP A 199 -9.25 -6.32 5.53
CA ASP A 199 -8.99 -6.83 6.89
C ASP A 199 -8.76 -5.65 7.87
N LEU A 200 -9.84 -4.93 8.18
CA LEU A 200 -9.79 -3.68 8.93
C LEU A 200 -10.22 -3.88 10.40
N PRO A 201 -9.72 -3.03 11.33
CA PRO A 201 -10.19 -3.00 12.71
C PRO A 201 -11.72 -2.96 12.82
N PHE A 202 -12.23 -3.60 13.88
CA PHE A 202 -13.67 -3.70 14.17
C PHE A 202 -14.51 -4.39 13.09
N ASN A 203 -13.89 -5.17 12.19
CA ASN A 203 -14.56 -5.72 11.00
C ASN A 203 -15.29 -4.62 10.23
N ALA A 204 -14.61 -3.49 9.98
CA ALA A 204 -15.24 -2.33 9.36
C ALA A 204 -15.74 -2.59 7.93
N ALA A 205 -15.21 -3.63 7.27
CA ALA A 205 -15.73 -4.11 6.00
C ALA A 205 -17.10 -4.84 6.15
N GLY A 206 -17.49 -5.28 7.34
CA GLY A 206 -18.79 -5.89 7.58
C GLY A 206 -18.92 -7.29 6.99
N TYR A 207 -17.84 -8.08 7.00
CA TYR A 207 -17.88 -9.47 6.58
C TYR A 207 -18.68 -10.32 7.59
N ASP A 208 -19.35 -11.36 7.10
CA ASP A 208 -19.81 -12.43 7.99
C ASP A 208 -18.62 -13.20 8.60
N SER A 209 -18.90 -14.08 9.57
CA SER A 209 -17.84 -14.77 10.32
C SER A 209 -16.94 -15.64 9.45
N GLU A 210 -17.48 -16.27 8.41
CA GLU A 210 -16.69 -17.15 7.53
C GLU A 210 -15.83 -16.32 6.57
N ALA A 211 -16.42 -15.31 5.94
CA ALA A 211 -15.71 -14.39 5.06
C ALA A 211 -14.61 -13.65 5.82
N GLN A 212 -14.91 -13.14 7.03
CA GLN A 212 -13.92 -12.47 7.87
C GLN A 212 -12.76 -13.40 8.20
N ASN A 213 -13.04 -14.68 8.49
CA ASN A 213 -11.98 -15.64 8.74
C ASN A 213 -11.10 -15.89 7.50
N ILE A 214 -11.67 -15.96 6.31
CA ILE A 214 -10.90 -16.11 5.07
C ILE A 214 -9.96 -14.92 4.87
N VAL A 215 -10.51 -13.72 5.00
CA VAL A 215 -9.80 -12.46 4.78
C VAL A 215 -8.66 -12.28 5.79
N ALA A 216 -8.93 -12.48 7.08
CA ALA A 216 -7.91 -12.37 8.13
C ALA A 216 -6.76 -13.38 7.95
N GLN A 217 -7.07 -14.60 7.49
CA GLN A 217 -6.04 -15.61 7.23
C GLN A 217 -5.17 -15.26 6.02
N ALA A 218 -5.77 -14.74 4.95
CA ALA A 218 -5.05 -14.33 3.75
C ALA A 218 -4.19 -13.08 4.01
N SER A 219 -4.72 -12.11 4.76
CA SER A 219 -4.02 -10.92 5.23
C SER A 219 -2.81 -11.29 6.09
N ALA A 220 -3.00 -12.13 7.12
CA ALA A 220 -1.89 -12.61 7.96
C ALA A 220 -0.82 -13.36 7.15
N ALA A 221 -1.22 -14.16 6.16
CA ALA A 221 -0.30 -14.84 5.27
C ALA A 221 0.49 -13.88 4.37
N TRP A 222 -0.15 -12.83 3.86
CA TRP A 222 0.48 -11.77 3.08
C TRP A 222 1.54 -11.03 3.89
N GLU A 223 1.15 -10.53 5.07
CA GLU A 223 2.02 -9.79 5.97
C GLU A 223 3.20 -10.65 6.47
N ALA A 224 2.97 -11.94 6.75
CA ALA A 224 4.04 -12.88 7.06
C ALA A 224 5.05 -13.03 5.92
N ALA A 225 4.58 -13.09 4.67
CA ALA A 225 5.44 -13.29 3.51
C ALA A 225 6.21 -12.02 3.12
N VAL A 226 5.56 -10.85 3.15
CA VAL A 226 6.16 -9.57 2.72
C VAL A 226 7.14 -9.02 3.74
N CYS A 227 6.91 -9.23 5.04
CA CYS A 227 7.79 -8.79 6.13
C CYS A 227 8.78 -9.88 6.56
N TRP A 228 8.89 -10.99 5.81
CA TRP A 228 9.60 -12.18 6.29
C TRP A 228 11.01 -11.86 6.81
N LYS A 229 11.33 -12.43 7.99
CA LYS A 229 12.55 -12.26 8.83
C LYS A 229 12.48 -11.19 9.92
N ASP A 230 11.35 -10.51 10.12
CA ASP A 230 11.14 -9.70 11.33
C ASP A 230 10.21 -10.39 12.35
N ASP A 231 10.19 -9.87 13.58
CA ASP A 231 9.33 -10.38 14.66
C ASP A 231 7.84 -10.24 14.34
N TYR A 232 7.48 -9.28 13.49
CA TYR A 232 6.12 -9.06 13.07
C TYR A 232 5.63 -10.19 12.16
N ALA A 233 6.40 -10.57 11.14
CA ALA A 233 6.13 -11.66 10.23
C ALA A 233 5.97 -13.00 10.97
N VAL A 234 6.79 -13.26 12.00
CA VAL A 234 6.65 -14.47 12.83
C VAL A 234 5.32 -14.49 13.58
N ARG A 235 4.90 -13.35 14.15
CA ARG A 235 3.59 -13.23 14.80
C ARG A 235 2.44 -13.43 13.82
N ARG A 236 2.51 -12.78 12.65
CA ARG A 236 1.49 -12.91 11.60
C ARG A 236 1.41 -14.34 11.07
N LEU A 237 2.54 -15.00 10.85
CA LEU A 237 2.56 -16.41 10.47
C LEU A 237 1.87 -17.29 11.52
N ALA A 238 2.07 -17.04 12.81
CA ALA A 238 1.45 -17.82 13.88
C ALA A 238 -0.09 -17.78 13.85
N GLU A 239 -0.69 -16.74 13.26
CA GLU A 239 -2.13 -16.62 13.08
C GLU A 239 -2.65 -17.42 11.88
N VAL A 240 -1.80 -17.72 10.89
CA VAL A 240 -2.19 -18.51 9.71
C VAL A 240 -2.40 -19.97 10.11
N ARG A 241 -3.53 -20.57 9.75
CA ARG A 241 -3.86 -21.95 10.11
C ARG A 241 -2.81 -22.94 9.58
N PRO A 242 -2.37 -23.91 10.40
CA PRO A 242 -1.61 -25.05 9.90
C PRO A 242 -2.40 -25.82 8.86
N VAL A 243 -1.72 -26.33 7.84
CA VAL A 243 -2.32 -27.32 6.94
C VAL A 243 -2.18 -28.68 7.62
N GLY A 244 -3.31 -29.34 7.90
CA GLY A 244 -3.29 -30.69 8.47
C GLY A 244 -2.45 -31.61 7.59
N ARG A 245 -1.63 -32.48 8.18
CA ARG A 245 -0.94 -33.53 7.41
C ARG A 245 -2.00 -34.33 6.67
N VAL A 246 -2.02 -34.23 5.34
CA VAL A 246 -2.61 -35.28 4.52
C VAL A 246 -1.68 -36.48 4.72
N THR A 247 -2.05 -37.38 5.61
CA THR A 247 -1.48 -38.73 5.61
C THR A 247 -1.83 -39.33 4.26
N GLY A 248 -0.79 -39.55 3.44
CA GLY A 248 -0.92 -40.25 2.17
C GLY A 248 -1.37 -41.70 2.34
#